data_AF-A0A259GZX2-F1
#
_entry.id   AF-A0A259GZX2-F1
#
_cell.length_a   1.000
_cell.length_b   1.000
_cell.length_c   1.000
_cell.angle_alpha   90.00
_cell.angle_beta   90.00
_cell.angle_gamma   90.00
#
_symmetry.space_group_name_H-M   'P 1'
#
loop_
_entity.id
_entity.type
_entity.pdbx_description
1 polymer ?
#
loop_
_entity_poly.entity_id
_entity_poly.type
_entity_poly.pdbx_seq_one_letter_code
_entity_poly.pdbx_strand_id
1 'polypeptide(L)'
;MIVDDRLETVLRTHVASKTAAKTQLRQLVDLLGTVPLSAWSARHATALQRVDSLAGMLSDEECAAVLRVVPHRSAVLVYHFAQGGPRTASAAVSAARLSTEDWLALIPRLPTTTRGFVRHRSDLGEPVRELLSRLGVDDFLLPEPARKEAAVTTAPTSNATPVAPFAPFALPEPVAPSPESVTVPFEEPAPQPATEVAPAILPTGFHSDAEDGIGAIVRNGVVMLPKGDTVVRAQ
;
A
#
# COMPACT_ATOMS: atom_id res chain seq x y z
N MET A 1 -4.07 34.28 -10.15
CA MET A 1 -3.55 33.21 -9.28
C MET A 1 -4.75 32.45 -8.74
N ILE A 2 -5.21 31.42 -9.45
CA ILE A 2 -6.31 30.56 -8.97
C ILE A 2 -5.66 29.59 -7.98
N VAL A 3 -5.85 29.83 -6.70
CA VAL A 3 -5.42 28.91 -5.65
C VAL A 3 -6.44 27.77 -5.60
N ASP A 4 -5.95 26.54 -5.54
CA ASP A 4 -6.76 25.32 -5.61
C ASP A 4 -7.56 25.09 -4.32
N ASP A 5 -8.69 25.80 -4.17
CA ASP A 5 -9.62 25.68 -3.04
C ASP A 5 -10.20 24.26 -2.89
N ARG A 6 -10.27 23.53 -4.02
CA ARG A 6 -10.67 22.13 -4.07
C ARG A 6 -9.67 21.24 -3.35
N LEU A 7 -8.38 21.42 -3.58
CA LEU A 7 -7.34 20.67 -2.85
C LEU A 7 -7.44 20.88 -1.35
N GLU A 8 -7.66 22.12 -0.91
CA GLU A 8 -7.82 22.43 0.51
C GLU A 8 -9.04 21.75 1.13
N THR A 9 -10.17 21.79 0.43
CA THR A 9 -11.40 21.12 0.85
C THR A 9 -11.21 19.59 0.97
N VAL A 10 -10.54 18.98 0.00
CA VAL A 10 -10.25 17.53 0.04
C VAL A 10 -9.35 17.19 1.23
N LEU A 11 -8.32 18.00 1.51
CA LEU A 11 -7.41 17.78 2.63
C LEU A 11 -8.08 17.96 4.01
N ARG A 12 -9.08 18.83 4.13
CA ARG A 12 -9.87 18.99 5.36
C ARG A 12 -10.85 17.84 5.62
N THR A 13 -11.16 17.04 4.60
CA THR A 13 -12.13 15.95 4.72
C THR A 13 -11.53 14.77 5.48
N HIS A 14 -12.19 14.36 6.57
CA HIS A 14 -11.78 13.21 7.37
C HIS A 14 -12.26 11.89 6.75
N VAL A 15 -11.39 10.88 6.76
CA VAL A 15 -11.68 9.54 6.24
C VAL A 15 -11.85 8.58 7.42
N ALA A 16 -13.07 8.06 7.58
CA ALA A 16 -13.39 7.10 8.65
C ALA A 16 -13.52 5.65 8.16
N SER A 17 -13.41 5.39 6.84
CA SER A 17 -13.61 4.06 6.26
C SER A 17 -12.72 3.82 5.04
N LYS A 18 -12.49 2.54 4.70
CA LYS A 18 -11.72 2.16 3.49
C LYS A 18 -12.36 2.68 2.19
N THR A 19 -13.70 2.71 2.12
CA THR A 19 -14.42 3.25 0.96
C THR A 19 -14.20 4.77 0.81
N ALA A 20 -14.22 5.49 1.93
CA ALA A 20 -13.88 6.92 1.93
C ALA A 20 -12.39 7.13 1.58
N ALA A 21 -11.49 6.25 2.02
CA ALA A 21 -10.07 6.32 1.69
C ALA A 21 -9.82 6.16 0.19
N LYS A 22 -10.46 5.18 -0.46
CA LYS A 22 -10.39 4.98 -1.92
C LYS A 22 -10.90 6.21 -2.68
N THR A 23 -11.99 6.81 -2.20
CA THR A 23 -12.57 8.02 -2.80
C THR A 23 -11.62 9.21 -2.68
N GLN A 24 -11.07 9.45 -1.48
CA GLN A 24 -10.13 10.57 -1.26
C GLN A 24 -8.84 10.36 -2.04
N LEU A 25 -8.31 9.14 -2.10
CA LEU A 25 -7.12 8.81 -2.89
C LEU A 25 -7.34 9.15 -4.36
N ARG A 26 -8.48 8.73 -4.94
CA ARG A 26 -8.86 9.07 -6.31
C ARG A 26 -8.88 10.58 -6.54
N GLN A 27 -9.52 11.33 -5.64
CA GLN A 27 -9.62 12.79 -5.74
C GLN A 27 -8.24 13.45 -5.69
N LEU A 28 -7.36 13.01 -4.80
CA LEU A 28 -5.99 13.54 -4.71
C LEU A 28 -5.17 13.21 -5.96
N VAL A 29 -5.28 11.99 -6.50
CA VAL A 29 -4.59 11.60 -7.74
C VAL A 29 -5.07 12.43 -8.93
N ASP A 30 -6.38 12.71 -9.03
CA ASP A 30 -6.94 13.56 -10.09
C ASP A 30 -6.42 15.00 -10.00
N LEU A 31 -6.45 15.60 -8.81
CA LEU A 31 -5.95 16.95 -8.57
C LEU A 31 -4.45 17.05 -8.82
N LEU A 32 -3.63 16.15 -8.23
CA LEU A 32 -2.19 16.15 -8.40
C LEU A 32 -1.76 15.73 -9.82
N GLY A 33 -2.59 14.96 -10.51
CA GLY A 33 -2.32 14.40 -11.82
C GLY A 33 -2.38 15.42 -12.96
N THR A 34 -2.99 16.58 -12.73
CA THR A 34 -3.14 17.66 -13.72
C THR A 34 -2.15 18.80 -13.53
N VAL A 35 -1.52 18.90 -12.34
CA VAL A 35 -0.62 20.00 -12.00
C VAL A 35 0.80 19.74 -12.53
N PRO A 36 1.34 20.61 -13.40
CA PRO A 36 2.71 20.48 -13.89
C PRO A 36 3.71 20.72 -12.76
N LEU A 37 4.88 20.06 -12.81
CA LEU A 37 5.89 20.12 -11.76
C LEU A 37 6.34 21.56 -11.43
N SER A 38 6.38 22.45 -12.42
CA SER A 38 6.74 23.86 -12.22
C SER A 38 5.76 24.64 -11.33
N ALA A 39 4.52 24.17 -11.19
CA ALA A 39 3.48 24.77 -10.37
C ALA A 39 3.32 24.07 -9.01
N TRP A 40 4.19 23.12 -8.68
CA TRP A 40 4.16 22.45 -7.38
C TRP A 40 4.50 23.41 -6.25
N SER A 41 3.85 23.21 -5.12
CA SER A 41 3.96 24.06 -3.94
C SER A 41 3.92 23.20 -2.69
N ALA A 42 4.15 23.80 -1.53
CA ALA A 42 4.07 23.10 -0.24
C ALA A 42 2.73 22.36 -0.05
N ARG A 43 1.62 22.91 -0.57
CA ARG A 43 0.30 22.27 -0.50
C ARG A 43 0.25 20.94 -1.26
N HIS A 44 0.86 20.88 -2.44
CA HIS A 44 0.95 19.65 -3.23
C HIS A 44 1.82 18.60 -2.53
N ALA A 45 2.89 19.02 -1.84
CA ALA A 45 3.70 18.13 -1.02
C ALA A 45 2.89 17.58 0.17
N THR A 46 2.11 18.41 0.88
CA THR A 46 1.18 17.96 1.93
C THR A 46 0.15 16.97 1.39
N ALA A 47 -0.38 17.21 0.19
CA ALA A 47 -1.31 16.29 -0.44
C ALA A 47 -0.67 14.94 -0.79
N LEU A 48 0.60 14.93 -1.22
CA LEU A 48 1.34 13.70 -1.45
C LEU A 48 1.56 12.91 -0.14
N GLN A 49 1.84 13.60 0.97
CA GLN A 49 1.89 12.96 2.31
C GLN A 49 0.52 12.40 2.74
N ARG A 50 -0.57 13.06 2.35
CA ARG A 50 -1.91 12.53 2.57
C ARG A 50 -2.17 11.28 1.73
N VAL A 51 -1.68 11.24 0.49
CA VAL A 51 -1.71 10.04 -0.36
C VAL A 51 -1.01 8.87 0.33
N ASP A 52 0.16 9.09 0.96
CA ASP A 52 0.86 8.04 1.73
C ASP A 52 0.02 7.52 2.89
N SER A 53 -0.59 8.43 3.65
CA SER A 53 -1.44 8.06 4.77
C SER A 53 -2.64 7.20 4.32
N LEU A 54 -3.24 7.53 3.18
CA LEU A 54 -4.35 6.76 2.61
C LEU A 54 -3.89 5.41 2.04
N ALA A 55 -2.74 5.38 1.38
CA ALA A 55 -2.16 4.14 0.88
C ALA A 55 -1.83 3.17 2.02
N GLY A 56 -1.40 3.66 3.18
CA GLY A 56 -1.18 2.85 4.39
C GLY A 56 -2.45 2.22 4.99
N MET A 57 -3.64 2.76 4.69
CA MET A 57 -4.93 2.19 5.13
C MET A 57 -5.49 1.13 4.17
N LEU A 58 -4.94 1.06 2.96
CA LEU A 58 -5.41 0.23 1.86
C LEU A 58 -4.40 -0.88 1.57
N SER A 59 -4.89 -2.01 1.05
CA SER A 59 -3.99 -3.03 0.50
C SER A 59 -3.42 -2.60 -0.86
N ASP A 60 -2.34 -3.24 -1.30
CA ASP A 60 -1.71 -2.98 -2.60
C ASP A 60 -2.69 -3.13 -3.77
N GLU A 61 -3.57 -4.14 -3.74
CA GLU A 61 -4.59 -4.32 -4.77
C GLU A 61 -5.67 -3.22 -4.72
N GLU A 62 -6.03 -2.75 -3.53
CA GLU A 62 -7.01 -1.66 -3.38
C GLU A 62 -6.47 -0.34 -3.92
N CYS A 63 -5.20 -0.01 -3.65
CA CYS A 63 -4.52 1.14 -4.25
C CYS A 63 -4.43 1.01 -5.76
N ALA A 64 -4.01 -0.17 -6.27
CA ALA A 64 -3.94 -0.44 -7.69
C ALA A 64 -5.31 -0.28 -8.38
N ALA A 65 -6.38 -0.77 -7.76
CA ALA A 65 -7.74 -0.65 -8.29
C ALA A 65 -8.17 0.81 -8.44
N VAL A 66 -7.81 1.70 -7.50
CA VAL A 66 -8.10 3.13 -7.62
C VAL A 66 -7.33 3.75 -8.79
N LEU A 67 -6.03 3.46 -8.90
CA LEU A 67 -5.16 4.05 -9.92
C LEU A 67 -5.54 3.65 -11.35
N ARG A 68 -6.00 2.41 -11.56
CA ARG A 68 -6.43 1.95 -12.89
C ARG A 68 -7.57 2.77 -13.51
N VAL A 69 -8.38 3.42 -12.68
CA VAL A 69 -9.55 4.20 -13.13
C VAL A 69 -9.21 5.67 -13.39
N VAL A 70 -8.04 6.15 -12.94
CA VAL A 70 -7.69 7.57 -12.96
C VAL A 70 -6.45 7.81 -13.83
N PRO A 71 -6.61 8.27 -15.07
CA PRO A 71 -5.47 8.68 -15.86
C PRO A 71 -4.83 9.94 -15.26
N HIS A 72 -3.50 10.00 -15.23
CA HIS A 72 -2.78 11.17 -14.71
C HIS A 72 -1.58 11.52 -15.58
N ARG A 73 -1.19 12.81 -15.60
CA ARG A 73 -0.06 13.33 -16.38
C ARG A 73 1.14 13.72 -15.51
N SER A 74 1.13 13.30 -14.24
CA SER A 74 2.18 13.63 -13.27
C SER A 74 3.24 12.53 -13.19
N ALA A 75 4.47 12.86 -13.57
CA ALA A 75 5.65 12.00 -13.39
C ALA A 75 5.96 11.79 -11.89
N VAL A 76 5.62 12.77 -11.04
CA VAL A 76 5.80 12.67 -9.58
C VAL A 76 4.93 11.56 -9.02
N LEU A 77 3.66 11.45 -9.44
CA LEU A 77 2.78 10.37 -8.98
C LEU A 77 3.29 8.99 -9.42
N VAL A 78 3.80 8.87 -10.66
CA VAL A 78 4.41 7.60 -11.11
C VAL A 78 5.61 7.25 -10.24
N TYR A 79 6.53 8.19 -10.04
CA TYR A 79 7.70 7.98 -9.18
C TYR A 79 7.29 7.60 -7.76
N HIS A 80 6.30 8.29 -7.20
CA HIS A 80 5.82 8.08 -5.84
C HIS A 80 5.22 6.68 -5.64
N PHE A 81 4.26 6.30 -6.49
CA PHE A 81 3.62 4.99 -6.42
C PHE A 81 4.54 3.84 -6.85
N ALA A 82 5.60 4.12 -7.61
CA ALA A 82 6.62 3.14 -7.96
C ALA A 82 7.41 2.62 -6.74
N GLN A 83 7.45 3.40 -5.65
CA GLN A 83 8.13 3.01 -4.41
C GLN A 83 7.28 2.08 -3.52
N GLY A 84 6.00 1.93 -3.85
CA GLY A 84 5.06 1.11 -3.10
C GLY A 84 5.07 -0.36 -3.52
N GLY A 85 3.90 -1.01 -3.43
CA GLY A 85 3.73 -2.40 -3.85
C GLY A 85 3.75 -2.57 -5.38
N PRO A 86 4.06 -3.78 -5.87
CA PRO A 86 4.20 -4.04 -7.30
C PRO A 86 2.90 -3.83 -8.08
N ARG A 87 1.73 -4.11 -7.48
CA ARG A 87 0.45 -3.91 -8.17
C ARG A 87 0.11 -2.43 -8.28
N THR A 88 0.36 -1.66 -7.22
CA THR A 88 0.22 -0.19 -7.21
C THR A 88 1.16 0.46 -8.22
N ALA A 89 2.43 0.06 -8.25
CA ALA A 89 3.42 0.55 -9.21
C ALA A 89 3.02 0.26 -10.66
N SER A 90 2.60 -0.98 -10.95
CA SER A 90 2.13 -1.38 -12.28
C SER A 90 0.89 -0.58 -12.72
N ALA A 91 -0.07 -0.37 -11.81
CA ALA A 91 -1.26 0.43 -12.08
C ALA A 91 -0.92 1.91 -12.34
N ALA A 92 -0.05 2.52 -11.52
CA ALA A 92 0.40 3.89 -11.71
C ALA A 92 1.12 4.08 -13.05
N VAL A 93 2.02 3.16 -13.39
CA VAL A 93 2.71 3.16 -14.68
C VAL A 93 1.72 2.99 -15.82
N SER A 94 0.72 2.11 -15.72
CA SER A 94 -0.24 1.88 -16.80
C SER A 94 -1.21 3.05 -17.02
N ALA A 95 -1.62 3.73 -15.95
CA ALA A 95 -2.56 4.85 -16.01
C ALA A 95 -1.91 6.17 -16.47
N ALA A 96 -0.57 6.27 -16.40
CA ALA A 96 0.15 7.50 -16.69
C ALA A 96 0.06 7.92 -18.18
N ARG A 97 -0.14 9.21 -18.43
CA ARG A 97 -0.18 9.84 -19.77
C ARG A 97 0.91 10.90 -19.89
N LEU A 98 2.16 10.47 -19.79
CA LEU A 98 3.34 11.34 -19.83
C LEU A 98 3.87 11.52 -21.26
N SER A 99 4.57 12.62 -21.50
CA SER A 99 5.29 12.86 -22.75
C SER A 99 6.51 11.93 -22.87
N THR A 100 7.10 11.86 -24.07
CA THR A 100 8.35 11.11 -24.30
C THR A 100 9.48 11.67 -23.43
N GLU A 101 9.59 13.00 -23.32
CA GLU A 101 10.61 13.68 -22.52
C GLU A 101 10.47 13.36 -21.03
N ASP A 102 9.25 13.37 -20.51
CA ASP A 102 8.97 13.01 -19.12
C ASP A 102 9.35 11.56 -18.83
N TRP A 103 9.05 10.63 -19.75
CA TRP A 103 9.46 9.23 -19.60
C TRP A 103 10.99 9.07 -19.58
N LEU A 104 11.69 9.74 -20.49
CA LEU A 104 13.16 9.71 -20.54
C LEU A 104 13.79 10.25 -19.24
N ALA A 105 13.20 11.31 -18.66
CA ALA A 105 13.66 11.87 -17.40
C ALA A 105 13.33 10.98 -16.19
N LEU A 106 12.20 10.27 -16.24
CA LEU A 106 11.68 9.48 -15.12
C LEU A 106 12.31 8.10 -15.01
N ILE A 107 12.41 7.35 -16.12
CA ILE A 107 12.80 5.92 -16.13
C ILE A 107 14.12 5.64 -15.38
N PRO A 108 15.19 6.43 -15.54
CA PRO A 108 16.45 6.19 -14.82
C PRO A 108 16.31 6.26 -13.30
N ARG A 109 15.32 7.01 -12.80
CA ARG A 109 15.05 7.18 -11.36
C ARG A 109 14.13 6.10 -10.79
N LEU A 110 13.41 5.37 -11.65
CA LEU A 110 12.48 4.34 -11.20
C LEU A 110 13.22 3.11 -10.63
N PRO A 111 12.61 2.39 -9.67
CA PRO A 111 13.08 1.07 -9.25
C PRO A 111 13.15 0.09 -10.41
N THR A 112 14.10 -0.85 -10.36
CA THR A 112 14.35 -1.85 -11.41
C THR A 112 13.09 -2.64 -11.77
N THR A 113 12.34 -3.11 -10.78
CA THR A 113 11.06 -3.83 -10.99
C THR A 113 10.05 -2.98 -11.76
N THR A 114 9.94 -1.69 -11.42
CA THR A 114 8.98 -0.79 -12.04
C THR A 114 9.34 -0.47 -13.48
N ARG A 115 10.63 -0.39 -13.83
CA ARG A 115 11.07 -0.27 -15.24
C ARG A 115 10.55 -1.43 -16.08
N GLY A 116 10.49 -2.63 -15.50
CA GLY A 116 9.88 -3.81 -16.12
C GLY A 116 8.40 -3.64 -16.47
N PHE A 117 7.64 -2.84 -15.71
CA PHE A 117 6.24 -2.53 -16.07
C PHE A 117 6.15 -1.54 -17.23
N VAL A 118 7.08 -0.58 -17.33
CA VAL A 118 7.10 0.41 -18.42
C VAL A 118 7.23 -0.29 -19.77
N ARG A 119 8.06 -1.33 -19.88
CA ARG A 119 8.28 -2.08 -21.14
C ARG A 119 7.01 -2.69 -21.75
N HIS A 120 5.99 -2.95 -20.93
CA HIS A 120 4.74 -3.56 -21.39
C HIS A 120 3.76 -2.54 -21.99
N ARG A 121 4.11 -1.25 -22.00
CA ARG A 121 3.31 -0.20 -22.63
C ARG A 121 3.52 -0.17 -24.13
N SER A 122 2.42 -0.10 -24.87
CA SER A 122 2.41 0.01 -26.33
C SER A 122 2.59 1.45 -26.85
N ASP A 123 2.38 2.47 -26.01
CA ASP A 123 2.36 3.89 -26.40
C ASP A 123 3.69 4.62 -26.18
N LEU A 124 4.79 3.88 -26.00
CA LEU A 124 6.14 4.45 -25.84
C LEU A 124 6.74 4.86 -27.18
N GLY A 125 7.44 5.99 -27.24
CA GLY A 125 8.23 6.39 -28.41
C GLY A 125 9.55 5.61 -28.53
N GLU A 126 10.15 5.60 -29.73
CA GLU A 126 11.42 4.93 -30.02
C GLU A 126 12.56 5.32 -29.05
N PRO A 127 12.76 6.62 -28.70
CA PRO A 127 13.83 7.00 -27.78
C PRO A 127 13.69 6.37 -26.38
N VAL A 128 12.45 6.16 -25.94
CA VAL A 128 12.16 5.56 -24.62
C VAL A 128 12.46 4.06 -24.64
N ARG A 129 12.15 3.38 -25.75
CA ARG A 129 12.49 1.95 -25.90
C ARG A 129 14.00 1.74 -25.94
N GLU A 130 14.72 2.57 -26.69
CA GLU A 130 16.19 2.53 -26.72
C GLU A 130 16.80 2.74 -25.32
N LEU A 131 16.26 3.70 -24.55
CA LEU A 131 16.69 3.91 -23.16
C LEU A 131 16.45 2.67 -22.29
N LEU A 132 15.28 2.02 -22.41
CA LEU A 132 14.96 0.81 -21.64
C LEU A 132 15.90 -0.36 -22.00
N SER A 133 16.21 -0.54 -23.29
CA SER A 133 17.16 -1.56 -23.73
C SER A 133 18.58 -1.29 -23.22
N ARG A 134 19.03 -0.03 -23.25
CA ARG A 134 20.33 0.37 -22.67
C ARG A 134 20.41 0.16 -21.16
N LEU A 135 19.28 0.22 -20.46
CA LEU A 135 19.19 -0.06 -19.02
C LEU A 135 19.08 -1.56 -18.70
N GLY A 136 19.11 -2.43 -19.71
CA GLY A 136 19.05 -3.89 -19.53
C GLY A 136 17.69 -4.39 -19.04
N VAL A 137 16.62 -3.62 -19.25
CA VAL A 137 15.26 -4.01 -18.82
C VAL A 137 14.74 -5.21 -19.62
N ASP A 138 15.31 -5.46 -20.79
CA ASP A 138 14.99 -6.59 -21.66
C ASP A 138 15.66 -7.91 -21.23
N ASP A 139 16.69 -7.85 -20.37
CA ASP A 139 17.66 -8.94 -20.18
C ASP A 139 17.39 -9.82 -18.94
N PHE A 140 16.22 -9.68 -18.31
CA PHE A 140 15.83 -10.49 -17.15
C PHE A 140 15.33 -11.90 -17.50
N LEU A 141 15.38 -12.28 -18.78
CA LEU A 141 15.20 -13.68 -19.15
C LEU A 141 16.51 -14.40 -18.82
N LEU A 142 16.51 -15.13 -17.69
CA LEU A 142 17.51 -16.17 -17.49
C LEU A 142 17.59 -17.00 -18.77
N PRO A 143 18.79 -17.28 -19.32
CA PRO A 143 18.92 -18.23 -20.40
C PRO A 143 18.12 -19.48 -20.01
N GLU A 144 17.17 -19.90 -20.85
CA GLU A 144 16.45 -21.16 -20.66
C GLU A 144 17.49 -22.20 -20.26
N PRO A 145 17.34 -22.88 -19.10
CA PRO A 145 18.33 -23.85 -18.68
C PRO A 145 18.43 -24.82 -19.84
N ALA A 146 19.59 -24.83 -20.52
CA ALA A 146 19.80 -25.64 -21.70
C ALA A 146 19.26 -27.01 -21.35
N ARG A 147 18.14 -27.39 -21.99
CA ARG A 147 17.48 -28.66 -21.69
C ARG A 147 18.55 -29.67 -22.01
N LYS A 148 19.21 -30.15 -20.95
CA LYS A 148 20.23 -31.17 -21.04
C LYS A 148 19.43 -32.33 -21.58
N GLU A 149 19.48 -32.55 -22.89
CA GLU A 149 19.02 -33.78 -23.50
C GLU A 149 19.63 -34.86 -22.63
N ALA A 150 18.75 -35.51 -21.87
CA ALA A 150 19.10 -36.71 -21.16
C ALA A 150 19.56 -37.63 -22.27
N ALA A 151 20.88 -37.72 -22.45
CA ALA A 151 21.49 -38.71 -23.28
C ALA A 151 20.84 -40.02 -22.86
N VAL A 152 20.05 -40.59 -23.77
CA VAL A 152 19.46 -41.90 -23.62
C VAL A 152 20.61 -42.88 -23.66
N THR A 153 21.33 -43.02 -22.54
CA THR A 153 22.20 -44.16 -22.29
C THR A 153 21.25 -45.32 -22.03
N THR A 154 21.02 -46.10 -23.07
CA THR A 154 20.55 -47.48 -22.95
C THR A 154 21.59 -48.26 -22.15
N ALA A 155 21.43 -48.31 -20.83
CA ALA A 155 22.13 -49.26 -19.99
C ALA A 155 21.33 -50.58 -19.99
N PRO A 156 21.99 -51.74 -20.11
CA PRO A 156 21.32 -53.04 -20.16
C PRO A 156 20.70 -53.38 -18.80
N THR A 157 19.53 -54.00 -18.86
CA THR A 157 18.80 -54.65 -17.77
C THR A 157 19.72 -55.37 -16.80
N SER A 158 19.79 -54.89 -15.56
CA SER A 158 20.28 -55.65 -14.41
C SER A 158 19.11 -56.05 -13.54
N ASN A 159 19.10 -57.34 -13.22
CA ASN A 159 18.04 -58.09 -12.56
C ASN A 159 17.46 -57.43 -11.31
N ALA A 160 16.16 -57.67 -11.14
CA ALA A 160 15.38 -57.35 -9.97
C ALA A 160 16.00 -57.88 -8.68
N THR A 161 16.15 -57.01 -7.70
CA THR A 161 15.98 -57.35 -6.29
C THR A 161 14.59 -56.87 -5.91
N PRO A 162 13.65 -57.74 -5.48
CA PRO A 162 12.36 -57.28 -4.99
C PRO A 162 12.59 -56.38 -3.78
N VAL A 163 12.29 -55.08 -3.93
CA VAL A 163 12.13 -54.19 -2.80
C VAL A 163 10.99 -54.77 -1.97
N ALA A 164 11.31 -55.15 -0.73
CA ALA A 164 10.33 -55.59 0.26
C ALA A 164 9.15 -54.59 0.27
N PRO A 165 7.89 -55.06 0.38
CA PRO A 165 6.76 -54.15 0.39
C PRO A 165 6.96 -53.14 1.51
N PHE A 166 7.07 -51.87 1.13
CA PHE A 166 6.94 -50.77 2.06
C PHE A 166 5.59 -50.98 2.75
N ALA A 167 5.62 -51.32 4.03
CA ALA A 167 4.41 -51.43 4.83
C ALA A 167 3.63 -50.12 4.62
N PRO A 168 2.36 -50.16 4.22
CA PRO A 168 1.58 -48.95 4.10
C PRO A 168 1.62 -48.26 5.45
N PHE A 169 2.15 -47.03 5.47
CA PHE A 169 1.97 -46.13 6.59
C PHE A 169 0.46 -46.09 6.82
N ALA A 170 0.01 -46.67 7.92
CA ALA A 170 -1.39 -46.67 8.30
C ALA A 170 -1.81 -45.19 8.36
N LEU A 171 -2.63 -44.78 7.40
CA LEU A 171 -3.43 -43.58 7.53
C LEU A 171 -4.16 -43.71 8.86
N PRO A 172 -4.07 -42.75 9.80
CA PRO A 172 -5.02 -42.72 10.89
C PRO A 172 -6.41 -42.60 10.25
N GLU A 173 -7.22 -43.65 10.43
CA GLU A 173 -8.62 -43.62 10.04
C GLU A 173 -9.29 -42.40 10.71
N PRO A 174 -10.14 -41.67 9.98
CA PRO A 174 -10.95 -40.62 10.55
C PRO A 174 -11.96 -41.27 11.50
N VAL A 175 -11.72 -41.19 12.81
CA VAL A 175 -12.73 -41.52 13.81
C VAL A 175 -13.76 -40.40 13.82
N ALA A 176 -14.87 -40.64 13.14
CA ALA A 176 -16.18 -40.09 13.43
C ALA A 176 -17.16 -41.29 13.47
N PRO A 177 -18.32 -41.26 14.19
CA PRO A 177 -19.01 -40.07 14.70
C PRO A 177 -19.73 -40.19 16.07
N SER A 178 -20.14 -39.01 16.59
CA SER A 178 -21.40 -38.72 17.34
C SER A 178 -21.63 -39.25 18.77
N PRO A 179 -22.63 -38.72 19.52
CA PRO A 179 -23.09 -37.33 19.67
C PRO A 179 -23.37 -36.98 21.15
N GLU A 180 -22.88 -35.85 21.66
CA GLU A 180 -23.48 -35.26 22.88
C GLU A 180 -24.19 -33.96 22.52
N SER A 181 -25.49 -34.11 22.36
CA SER A 181 -26.47 -33.03 22.39
C SER A 181 -26.41 -32.34 23.75
N VAL A 182 -25.89 -31.11 23.77
CA VAL A 182 -26.30 -30.13 24.78
C VAL A 182 -27.04 -29.02 24.05
N THR A 183 -28.35 -29.18 24.09
CA THR A 183 -29.37 -28.19 23.77
C THR A 183 -29.12 -26.92 24.59
N VAL A 184 -28.77 -25.83 23.92
CA VAL A 184 -29.06 -24.48 24.43
C VAL A 184 -30.12 -23.88 23.50
N PRO A 185 -31.37 -23.69 23.98
CA PRO A 185 -32.45 -23.17 23.16
C PRO A 185 -32.11 -21.76 22.65
N PHE A 186 -32.16 -21.63 21.33
CA PHE A 186 -32.31 -20.36 20.66
C PHE A 186 -33.80 -19.98 20.73
N GLU A 187 -34.11 -18.98 21.57
CA GLU A 187 -35.41 -18.32 21.52
C GLU A 187 -35.24 -16.98 20.81
N GLU A 188 -35.63 -16.97 19.54
CA GLU A 188 -35.89 -15.77 18.77
C GLU A 188 -37.31 -15.30 19.06
N PRO A 189 -37.49 -13.98 19.23
CA PRO A 189 -38.60 -13.38 18.53
C PRO A 189 -38.22 -12.04 17.88
N ALA A 190 -38.39 -11.97 16.56
CA ALA A 190 -38.79 -10.75 15.88
C ALA A 190 -40.34 -10.61 15.94
N PRO A 191 -41.00 -9.53 15.47
CA PRO A 191 -40.69 -8.08 15.48
C PRO A 191 -41.87 -7.17 15.98
N GLN A 192 -41.56 -5.94 16.47
CA GLN A 192 -42.33 -4.65 16.43
C GLN A 192 -43.72 -4.54 17.16
N PRO A 193 -44.21 -3.36 17.66
CA PRO A 193 -44.22 -2.03 17.01
C PRO A 193 -44.01 -0.79 17.92
N ALA A 194 -44.06 0.39 17.29
CA ALA A 194 -43.95 1.75 17.84
C ALA A 194 -45.06 2.16 18.83
N THR A 195 -44.77 3.13 19.71
CA THR A 195 -45.63 4.23 20.28
C THR A 195 -44.81 4.90 21.40
N GLU A 196 -44.28 6.12 21.23
CA GLU A 196 -44.82 7.41 21.76
C GLU A 196 -45.14 7.36 23.28
N VAL A 197 -44.56 8.17 24.17
CA VAL A 197 -44.95 9.55 24.54
C VAL A 197 -43.88 10.12 25.53
N ALA A 198 -43.62 11.42 25.44
CA ALA A 198 -42.67 12.26 26.22
C ALA A 198 -43.15 12.59 27.66
N PRO A 199 -42.68 13.65 28.37
CA PRO A 199 -41.35 14.29 28.57
C PRO A 199 -41.02 14.37 30.10
N ALA A 200 -40.18 15.34 30.53
CA ALA A 200 -39.94 15.85 31.91
C ALA A 200 -38.55 15.41 32.47
N ILE A 201 -37.60 16.24 32.91
CA ILE A 201 -37.58 17.60 33.49
C ILE A 201 -36.14 18.14 33.39
N LEU A 202 -36.00 19.46 33.17
CA LEU A 202 -34.75 20.24 33.34
C LEU A 202 -34.34 20.30 34.82
N PRO A 203 -33.06 20.52 35.14
CA PRO A 203 -32.80 21.83 35.70
C PRO A 203 -31.61 22.56 35.10
N THR A 204 -31.88 23.85 35.00
CA THR A 204 -31.04 25.01 34.73
C THR A 204 -29.91 25.15 35.75
N GLY A 205 -28.72 25.48 35.24
CA GLY A 205 -27.83 26.48 35.84
C GLY A 205 -26.81 26.01 36.88
N PHE A 206 -25.52 26.10 36.52
CA PHE A 206 -24.59 26.88 37.33
C PHE A 206 -23.53 27.56 36.46
N HIS A 207 -23.19 28.77 36.88
CA HIS A 207 -22.31 29.72 36.22
C HIS A 207 -20.84 29.31 36.25
N SER A 208 -20.15 29.84 35.25
CA SER A 208 -18.70 30.01 35.10
C SER A 208 -18.04 30.78 36.24
N ASP A 209 -16.87 30.32 36.69
CA ASP A 209 -15.65 31.11 36.95
C ASP A 209 -14.48 30.11 37.14
N ALA A 210 -13.53 30.01 36.20
CA ALA A 210 -12.27 30.77 36.11
C ALA A 210 -11.17 30.30 37.09
N GLU A 211 -10.00 30.03 36.50
CA GLU A 211 -8.66 29.90 37.10
C GLU A 211 -8.34 28.62 37.88
N ASP A 212 -7.64 27.67 37.21
CA ASP A 212 -6.34 27.17 37.70
C ASP A 212 -5.66 26.20 36.71
N GLY A 213 -4.39 26.49 36.40
CA GLY A 213 -3.33 25.48 36.27
C GLY A 213 -3.26 24.58 35.03
N ILE A 214 -2.98 25.12 33.83
CA ILE A 214 -2.34 24.33 32.75
C ILE A 214 -0.82 24.35 32.98
N GLY A 215 -0.36 23.45 33.85
CA GLY A 215 1.04 23.28 34.22
C GLY A 215 1.56 21.86 33.96
N ALA A 216 2.02 21.62 32.73
CA ALA A 216 3.08 20.70 32.33
C ALA A 216 3.39 19.46 33.21
N ILE A 217 2.87 18.27 32.84
CA ILE A 217 3.47 16.99 33.23
C ILE A 217 3.31 15.93 32.13
N VAL A 218 4.27 15.84 31.21
CA VAL A 218 4.68 14.56 30.59
C VAL A 218 6.21 14.53 30.57
N ARG A 219 6.80 13.93 31.60
CA ARG A 219 8.22 13.57 31.65
C ARG A 219 8.44 12.42 30.66
N ASN A 220 9.07 12.72 29.54
CA ASN A 220 9.68 11.71 28.69
C ASN A 220 11.09 11.41 29.24
N GLY A 221 11.35 10.16 29.58
CA GLY A 221 12.64 9.70 30.03
C GLY A 221 13.66 9.72 28.89
N VAL A 222 14.74 10.47 29.05
CA VAL A 222 16.01 10.22 28.37
C VAL A 222 17.12 10.34 29.41
N VAL A 223 17.77 9.21 29.63
CA VAL A 223 19.00 9.04 30.39
C VAL A 223 20.10 9.85 29.71
N MET A 224 20.59 10.90 30.38
CA MET A 224 21.79 11.63 29.98
C MET A 224 22.93 11.22 30.92
N LEU A 225 23.95 10.56 30.37
CA LEU A 225 25.16 10.18 31.08
C LEU A 225 25.95 11.43 31.54
N PRO A 226 26.65 11.37 32.70
CA PRO A 226 27.47 12.46 33.18
C PRO A 226 28.78 12.56 32.39
N LYS A 227 29.02 13.70 31.73
CA LYS A 227 30.33 14.03 31.17
C LYS A 227 31.22 14.53 32.31
N GLY A 228 32.26 13.75 32.60
CA GLY A 228 33.23 14.04 33.64
C GLY A 228 34.03 15.31 33.38
N ASP A 229 34.33 15.94 34.51
CA ASP A 229 35.31 16.99 34.76
C ASP A 229 36.69 16.67 34.17
N THR A 230 37.34 17.65 33.53
CA THR A 230 38.80 17.75 33.52
C THR A 230 39.20 19.22 33.39
N VAL A 231 39.44 19.83 34.54
CA VAL A 231 40.34 20.96 34.74
C VAL A 231 41.74 20.59 34.25
N VAL A 232 42.34 21.39 33.37
CA VAL A 232 43.80 21.58 33.33
C VAL A 232 44.10 23.07 33.14
N ARG A 233 44.85 23.60 34.11
CA ARG A 233 45.42 24.94 34.19
C ARG A 233 46.95 24.80 34.02
N ALA A 234 47.58 25.70 33.26
CA ALA A 234 49.01 26.04 33.11
C ALA A 234 49.31 26.23 31.60
N GLN A 235 49.94 27.30 31.12
CA GLN A 235 50.92 28.22 31.71
C GLN A 235 50.55 29.68 31.43
#